data_AF-A0A848UX84-F1
#
_entry.id   AF-A0A848UX84-F1
#
_cell.length_a   1.000
_cell.length_b   1.000
_cell.length_c   1.000
_cell.angle_alpha   90.00
_cell.angle_beta   90.00
_cell.angle_gamma   90.00
#
_symmetry.space_group_name_H-M   'P 1'
#
loop_
_entity.id
_entity.type
_entity.pdbx_description
1 polymer ?
#
loop_
_entity_poly.entity_id
_entity_poly.type
_entity_poly.pdbx_seq_one_letter_code
_entity_poly.pdbx_strand_id
1 'polypeptide(L)'
;MQDKSKSSKSAPDDTRTDIHISGIYPHLTTYGIYSQNGAHLKGGHDECGIGAIVPWVGKLWMVNYAPHQPRGSEHKLFSIDPDLTKPMTVHPESVGGTPAGRMIHKESNQLLIAHYLIDEKGKVRVISPKEMPIRVTAIARHLTDPKNLVYYIDMEGSIWEANVHTLVVKQLFKKPVPGWHGKGGYTS
;
A
#
# COMPACT_ATOMS: atom_id res chain seq x y z
N MET A 1 14.69 31.26 44.20
CA MET A 1 13.42 30.52 44.13
C MET A 1 12.59 31.13 43.01
N GLN A 2 12.50 30.46 41.87
CA GLN A 2 11.40 30.68 40.91
C GLN A 2 10.90 29.29 40.53
N ASP A 3 9.65 29.06 40.90
CA ASP A 3 8.95 27.78 40.84
C ASP A 3 8.42 27.53 39.42
N LYS A 4 8.40 26.26 39.06
CA LYS A 4 8.02 25.72 37.76
C LYS A 4 6.50 25.77 37.61
N SER A 5 6.00 26.22 36.46
CA SER A 5 4.80 25.61 35.87
C SER A 5 4.89 25.57 34.36
N LYS A 6 5.69 24.63 33.85
CA LYS A 6 5.53 24.17 32.47
C LYS A 6 4.17 23.48 32.39
N SER A 7 3.22 24.12 31.70
CA SER A 7 1.98 23.50 31.25
C SER A 7 2.32 22.26 30.40
N SER A 8 2.17 21.08 30.99
CA SER A 8 2.17 19.83 30.24
C SER A 8 0.82 19.74 29.51
N LYS A 9 0.80 20.08 28.22
CA LYS A 9 -0.29 19.63 27.35
C LYS A 9 -0.24 18.10 27.33
N SER A 10 -1.21 17.47 27.97
CA SER A 10 -1.43 16.02 27.83
C SER A 10 -1.61 15.70 26.35
N ALA A 11 -0.93 14.66 25.87
CA ALA A 11 -1.15 14.12 24.54
C ALA A 11 -2.64 13.79 24.36
N PRO A 12 -3.22 13.93 23.14
CA PRO A 12 -4.60 13.56 22.91
C PRO A 12 -4.82 12.08 23.24
N ASP A 13 -5.97 11.84 23.84
CA ASP A 13 -6.50 10.62 24.42
C ASP A 13 -6.41 9.40 23.48
N ASP A 14 -6.25 8.20 24.06
CA ASP A 14 -6.05 6.94 23.36
C ASP A 14 -7.19 6.72 22.33
N THR A 15 -6.84 6.29 21.12
CA THR A 15 -7.84 6.04 20.08
C THR A 15 -8.83 4.98 20.59
N ARG A 16 -10.13 5.31 20.65
CA ARG A 16 -11.18 4.39 21.13
C ARG A 16 -11.29 3.18 20.19
N THR A 17 -10.89 2.00 20.67
CA THR A 17 -10.96 0.73 19.93
C THR A 17 -11.95 -0.29 20.50
N ASP A 18 -12.61 0.08 21.60
CA ASP A 18 -13.62 -0.73 22.29
C ASP A 18 -15.02 -0.61 21.67
N ILE A 19 -15.21 0.32 20.73
CA ILE A 19 -16.49 0.53 20.06
C ILE A 19 -16.68 -0.57 19.01
N HIS A 20 -17.71 -1.38 19.19
CA HIS A 20 -18.15 -2.37 18.23
C HIS A 20 -19.68 -2.33 18.12
N ILE A 21 -20.19 -1.96 16.95
CA ILE A 21 -21.62 -1.73 16.73
C ILE A 21 -22.08 -2.63 15.58
N SER A 22 -22.85 -3.67 15.88
CA SER A 22 -23.46 -4.56 14.88
C SER A 22 -22.46 -5.14 13.85
N GLY A 23 -21.26 -5.56 14.28
CA GLY A 23 -20.22 -6.09 13.38
C GLY A 23 -19.27 -5.05 12.79
N ILE A 24 -19.48 -3.76 13.08
CA ILE A 24 -18.65 -2.65 12.59
C ILE A 24 -17.61 -2.29 13.65
N TYR A 25 -16.36 -2.17 13.23
CA TYR A 25 -15.21 -1.74 14.02
C TYR A 25 -14.78 -0.34 13.57
N PRO A 26 -15.32 0.75 14.16
CA PRO A 26 -15.09 2.10 13.65
C PRO A 26 -13.61 2.50 13.61
N HIS A 27 -12.78 2.00 14.54
CA HIS A 27 -11.33 2.28 14.58
C HIS A 27 -10.53 1.62 13.44
N LEU A 28 -11.15 0.73 12.65
CA LEU A 28 -10.55 0.14 11.46
C LEU A 28 -10.95 0.86 10.16
N THR A 29 -11.58 2.03 10.27
CA THR A 29 -12.00 2.84 9.11
C THR A 29 -10.81 3.53 8.45
N THR A 30 -10.74 3.47 7.12
CA THR A 30 -9.81 4.27 6.32
C THR A 30 -10.50 5.46 5.69
N TYR A 31 -9.74 6.52 5.43
CA TYR A 31 -10.25 7.75 4.84
C TYR A 31 -9.34 8.22 3.70
N GLY A 32 -9.93 8.74 2.62
CA GLY A 32 -9.19 9.20 1.43
C GLY A 32 -8.79 10.66 1.51
N ILE A 33 -9.41 11.45 2.40
CA ILE A 33 -9.41 12.92 2.36
C ILE A 33 -8.37 13.56 3.32
N TYR A 34 -7.55 12.77 4.02
CA TYR A 34 -6.48 13.35 4.86
C TYR A 34 -5.29 13.79 4.00
N SER A 35 -5.35 15.02 3.50
CA SER A 35 -4.14 15.74 3.15
C SER A 35 -3.27 15.83 4.40
N GLN A 36 -2.03 15.33 4.31
CA GLN A 36 -1.06 15.51 5.40
C GLN A 36 -0.70 16.99 5.62
N ASN A 37 -1.14 17.85 4.70
CA ASN A 37 -0.92 19.30 4.70
C ASN A 37 -2.21 20.09 5.01
N GLY A 38 -3.25 19.47 5.57
CA GLY A 38 -4.42 20.17 6.15
C GLY A 38 -5.49 20.66 5.16
N ALA A 39 -5.41 20.29 3.88
CA ALA A 39 -6.45 20.63 2.91
C ALA A 39 -7.48 19.50 2.76
N HIS A 40 -8.74 19.76 3.12
CA HIS A 40 -9.85 18.83 2.93
C HIS A 40 -10.24 18.59 1.45
N LEU A 41 -9.62 19.33 0.51
CA LEU A 41 -9.92 19.29 -0.93
C LEU A 41 -8.64 19.11 -1.73
N LYS A 42 -7.87 18.06 -1.43
CA LYS A 42 -6.71 17.72 -2.25
C LYS A 42 -7.19 17.03 -3.53
N GLY A 43 -6.92 17.63 -4.67
CA GLY A 43 -7.27 17.05 -5.97
C GLY A 43 -6.64 15.68 -6.17
N GLY A 44 -7.43 14.71 -6.68
CA GLY A 44 -6.98 13.34 -6.89
C GLY A 44 -7.10 12.43 -5.67
N HIS A 45 -7.84 12.86 -4.63
CA HIS A 45 -8.18 12.08 -3.43
C HIS A 45 -9.70 11.84 -3.32
N ASP A 46 -10.38 11.79 -4.47
CA ASP A 46 -11.84 11.68 -4.57
C ASP A 46 -12.35 10.24 -4.37
N GLU A 47 -11.46 9.29 -4.07
CA GLU A 47 -11.77 7.88 -3.81
C GLU A 47 -11.04 7.41 -2.54
N CYS A 48 -11.63 6.45 -1.83
CA CYS A 48 -11.01 5.77 -0.70
C CYS A 48 -11.38 4.28 -0.69
N GLY A 49 -11.12 3.61 -1.80
CA GLY A 49 -11.33 2.16 -1.87
C GLY A 49 -10.20 1.40 -1.20
N ILE A 50 -10.46 0.15 -0.84
CA ILE A 50 -9.42 -0.81 -0.42
C ILE A 50 -9.03 -1.65 -1.63
N GLY A 51 -7.78 -1.54 -2.06
CA GLY A 51 -7.32 -2.12 -3.33
C GLY A 51 -6.81 -3.55 -3.18
N ALA A 52 -6.22 -3.86 -2.03
CA ALA A 52 -5.75 -5.18 -1.69
C ALA A 52 -5.79 -5.42 -0.18
N ILE A 53 -6.10 -6.65 0.19
CA ILE A 53 -6.06 -7.18 1.56
C ILE A 53 -5.39 -8.54 1.51
N VAL A 54 -4.37 -8.78 2.34
CA VAL A 54 -3.63 -10.06 2.39
C VAL A 54 -3.23 -10.41 3.82
N PRO A 55 -3.57 -11.61 4.33
CA PRO A 55 -2.96 -12.14 5.55
C PRO A 55 -1.49 -12.48 5.30
N TRP A 56 -0.57 -11.91 6.09
CA TRP A 56 0.86 -12.18 6.01
C TRP A 56 1.53 -11.95 7.37
N VAL A 57 2.41 -12.87 7.76
CA VAL A 57 3.20 -12.82 9.01
C VAL A 57 2.38 -12.49 10.27
N GLY A 58 1.21 -13.13 10.39
CA GLY A 58 0.33 -12.99 11.56
C GLY A 58 -0.46 -11.69 11.63
N LYS A 59 -0.44 -10.87 10.57
CA LYS A 59 -1.21 -9.62 10.46
C LYS A 59 -2.04 -9.60 9.17
N LEU A 60 -3.08 -8.78 9.15
CA LEU A 60 -3.79 -8.45 7.92
C LEU A 60 -3.18 -7.18 7.32
N TRP A 61 -2.66 -7.26 6.11
CA TRP A 61 -2.09 -6.13 5.38
C TRP A 61 -3.09 -5.57 4.39
N MET A 62 -3.17 -4.25 4.32
CA MET A 62 -4.18 -3.56 3.52
C MET A 62 -3.59 -2.30 2.87
N VAL A 63 -3.99 -2.02 1.64
CA VAL A 63 -3.74 -0.72 1.00
C VAL A 63 -5.07 -0.08 0.63
N ASN A 64 -5.25 1.19 1.02
CA ASN A 64 -6.29 2.01 0.39
C ASN A 64 -5.71 2.74 -0.82
N TYR A 65 -6.57 3.33 -1.65
CA TYR A 65 -6.13 3.90 -2.92
C TYR A 65 -6.93 5.13 -3.37
N ALA A 66 -6.24 5.97 -4.16
CA ALA A 66 -6.77 7.15 -4.84
C ALA A 66 -7.25 6.80 -6.26
N PRO A 67 -8.14 7.60 -6.87
CA PRO A 67 -8.52 7.41 -8.27
C PRO A 67 -7.37 7.84 -9.18
N HIS A 68 -6.97 6.96 -10.10
CA HIS A 68 -6.02 7.25 -11.19
C HIS A 68 -4.72 8.00 -10.77
N GLN A 69 -3.96 7.44 -9.82
CA GLN A 69 -2.69 7.98 -9.32
C GLN A 69 -1.52 7.02 -9.60
N PRO A 70 -0.96 6.98 -10.84
CA PRO A 70 0.21 6.17 -11.16
C PRO A 70 1.51 6.66 -10.48
N ARG A 71 1.57 7.93 -10.06
CA ARG A 71 2.75 8.56 -9.45
C ARG A 71 2.69 8.64 -7.92
N GLY A 72 1.82 7.85 -7.31
CA GLY A 72 1.60 7.86 -5.86
C GLY A 72 0.56 8.88 -5.38
N SER A 73 0.21 8.79 -4.10
CA SER A 73 -0.75 9.67 -3.42
C SER A 73 -0.50 9.62 -1.90
N GLU A 74 -1.34 10.25 -1.07
CA GLU A 74 -1.19 10.12 0.40
C GLU A 74 -1.91 8.89 0.98
N HIS A 75 -2.44 8.02 0.13
CA HIS A 75 -3.03 6.77 0.57
C HIS A 75 -1.97 5.88 1.23
N LYS A 76 -2.43 5.02 2.14
CA LYS A 76 -1.59 4.35 3.12
C LYS A 76 -1.56 2.85 2.93
N LEU A 77 -0.42 2.29 3.32
CA LEU A 77 -0.28 0.90 3.69
C LEU A 77 -0.61 0.77 5.18
N PHE A 78 -1.42 -0.23 5.50
CA PHE A 78 -1.84 -0.56 6.85
C PHE A 78 -1.47 -1.99 7.20
N SER A 79 -1.22 -2.24 8.47
CA SER A 79 -1.32 -3.58 9.06
C SER A 79 -2.26 -3.59 10.26
N ILE A 80 -2.98 -4.69 10.42
CA ILE A 80 -4.01 -4.88 11.44
C ILE A 80 -3.67 -6.15 12.22
N ASP A 81 -3.71 -6.05 13.55
CA ASP A 81 -3.52 -7.17 14.45
C ASP A 81 -4.74 -8.11 14.43
N PRO A 82 -4.53 -9.43 14.59
CA PRO A 82 -5.59 -10.44 14.44
C PRO A 82 -6.69 -10.33 15.49
N ASP A 83 -6.40 -9.71 16.64
CA ASP A 83 -7.39 -9.48 17.71
C ASP A 83 -8.34 -8.30 17.42
N LEU A 84 -8.04 -7.47 16.41
CA LEU A 84 -8.80 -6.29 16.03
C LEU A 84 -9.00 -5.26 17.16
N THR A 85 -8.27 -5.37 18.27
CA THR A 85 -8.47 -4.53 19.46
C THR A 85 -7.64 -3.25 19.46
N LYS A 86 -6.68 -3.12 18.54
CA LYS A 86 -5.78 -1.98 18.43
C LYS A 86 -6.06 -1.16 17.17
N PRO A 87 -5.72 0.13 17.15
CA PRO A 87 -5.79 0.92 15.93
C PRO A 87 -4.92 0.30 14.84
N MET A 88 -5.30 0.50 13.58
CA MET A 88 -4.49 0.07 12.45
C MET A 88 -3.11 0.74 12.50
N THR A 89 -2.06 -0.03 12.24
CA THR A 89 -0.72 0.54 12.08
C THR A 89 -0.62 1.16 10.70
N VAL A 90 -0.38 2.47 10.62
CA VAL A 90 -0.06 3.18 9.38
C VAL A 90 1.44 3.12 9.14
N HIS A 91 1.86 2.57 8.02
CA HIS A 91 3.28 2.39 7.70
C HIS A 91 3.88 3.69 7.12
N PRO A 92 4.99 4.22 7.68
CA PRO A 92 5.62 5.45 7.18
C PRO A 92 6.15 5.34 5.75
N GLU A 93 6.36 4.12 5.26
CA GLU A 93 6.76 3.77 3.89
C GLU A 93 5.68 4.10 2.84
N SER A 94 4.47 4.47 3.27
CA SER A 94 3.33 4.70 2.40
C SER A 94 3.60 5.72 1.27
N VAL A 95 3.42 5.28 0.02
CA VAL A 95 3.53 6.10 -1.21
C VAL A 95 2.22 6.22 -1.99
N GLY A 96 1.15 5.56 -1.53
CA GLY A 96 -0.18 5.61 -2.13
C GLY A 96 -0.24 5.15 -3.59
N GLY A 97 -1.16 5.76 -4.35
CA GLY A 97 -1.45 5.47 -5.75
C GLY A 97 -2.82 4.82 -5.99
N THR A 98 -2.97 4.14 -7.13
CA THR A 98 -4.14 3.27 -7.45
C THR A 98 -3.77 1.79 -7.58
N PRO A 99 -3.21 1.14 -6.55
CA PRO A 99 -2.83 -0.25 -6.64
C PRO A 99 -3.93 -1.21 -6.19
N ALA A 100 -4.00 -2.38 -6.84
CA ALA A 100 -4.78 -3.54 -6.40
C ALA A 100 -4.00 -4.88 -6.46
N GLY A 101 -2.85 -4.87 -7.15
CA GLY A 101 -2.02 -6.06 -7.33
C GLY A 101 -1.37 -6.53 -6.03
N ARG A 102 -1.36 -7.84 -5.84
CA ARG A 102 -0.78 -8.52 -4.68
C ARG A 102 -0.34 -9.92 -5.03
N MET A 103 0.71 -10.40 -4.38
CA MET A 103 1.24 -11.74 -4.54
C MET A 103 2.05 -12.11 -3.29
N ILE A 104 1.80 -13.30 -2.72
CA ILE A 104 2.77 -13.91 -1.80
C ILE A 104 3.81 -14.61 -2.68
N HIS A 105 5.00 -14.03 -2.76
CA HIS A 105 6.09 -14.52 -3.60
C HIS A 105 6.91 -15.55 -2.82
N LYS A 106 6.66 -16.83 -3.12
CA LYS A 106 7.24 -17.97 -2.40
C LYS A 106 8.77 -17.97 -2.46
N GLU A 107 9.33 -17.62 -3.61
CA GLU A 107 10.76 -17.70 -3.87
C GLU A 107 11.58 -16.72 -3.04
N SER A 108 11.01 -15.57 -2.68
CA SER A 108 11.69 -14.56 -1.88
C SER A 108 11.12 -14.41 -0.47
N ASN A 109 10.14 -15.26 -0.11
CA ASN A 109 9.38 -15.23 1.13
C ASN A 109 8.88 -13.83 1.50
N GLN A 110 8.27 -13.15 0.53
CA GLN A 110 7.78 -11.78 0.68
C GLN A 110 6.34 -11.65 0.21
N LEU A 111 5.56 -10.84 0.92
CA LEU A 111 4.33 -10.28 0.38
C LEU A 111 4.69 -9.09 -0.51
N LEU A 112 4.36 -9.21 -1.78
CA LEU A 112 4.33 -8.12 -2.74
C LEU A 112 2.90 -7.57 -2.77
N ILE A 113 2.70 -6.32 -2.40
CA ILE A 113 1.38 -5.68 -2.40
C ILE A 113 1.55 -4.25 -2.88
N ALA A 114 0.84 -3.86 -3.93
CA ALA A 114 1.03 -2.55 -4.54
C ALA A 114 2.51 -2.30 -4.93
N HIS A 115 3.09 -1.23 -4.40
CA HIS A 115 4.51 -0.85 -4.56
C HIS A 115 5.39 -1.37 -3.41
N TYR A 116 4.84 -2.19 -2.52
CA TYR A 116 5.49 -2.62 -1.28
C TYR A 116 5.94 -4.08 -1.34
N LEU A 117 7.10 -4.33 -0.76
CA LEU A 117 7.63 -5.66 -0.51
C LEU A 117 7.82 -5.82 1.00
N ILE A 118 7.14 -6.80 1.57
CA ILE A 118 7.08 -7.04 3.01
C ILE A 118 7.67 -8.41 3.29
N ASP A 119 8.76 -8.46 4.05
CA ASP A 119 9.43 -9.72 4.37
C ASP A 119 8.72 -10.54 5.45
N GLU A 120 9.28 -11.72 5.75
CA GLU A 120 8.82 -12.66 6.77
C GLU A 120 8.86 -12.08 8.21
N LYS A 121 9.54 -10.96 8.42
CA LYS A 121 9.62 -10.23 9.69
C LYS A 121 8.69 -9.01 9.71
N GLY A 122 7.94 -8.78 8.63
CA GLY A 122 7.06 -7.63 8.47
C GLY A 122 7.78 -6.33 8.11
N LYS A 123 9.06 -6.38 7.71
CA LYS A 123 9.79 -5.18 7.28
C LYS A 123 9.32 -4.76 5.90
N VAL A 124 8.88 -3.51 5.80
CA VAL A 124 8.40 -2.92 4.56
C VAL A 124 9.55 -2.31 3.76
N ARG A 125 9.54 -2.53 2.45
CA ARG A 125 10.37 -1.83 1.47
C ARG A 125 9.50 -1.38 0.30
N VAL A 126 9.95 -0.36 -0.44
CA VAL A 126 9.09 0.33 -1.42
C VAL A 126 9.81 0.49 -2.74
N ILE A 127 9.14 0.11 -3.82
CA ILE A 127 9.48 0.58 -5.16
C ILE A 127 8.83 1.95 -5.32
N SER A 128 9.64 3.00 -5.46
CA SER A 128 9.12 4.36 -5.58
C SER A 128 8.26 4.52 -6.83
N PRO A 129 7.05 5.11 -6.75
CA PRO A 129 6.25 5.47 -7.91
C PRO A 129 6.93 6.49 -8.84
N LYS A 130 8.05 7.09 -8.44
CA LYS A 130 8.90 7.90 -9.34
C LYS A 130 9.67 7.01 -10.32
N GLU A 131 10.16 5.87 -9.85
CA GLU A 131 10.94 4.90 -10.64
C GLU A 131 10.01 3.97 -11.44
N MET A 132 8.87 3.60 -10.85
CA MET A 132 7.86 2.74 -11.48
C MET A 132 6.47 3.43 -11.45
N PRO A 133 6.21 4.42 -12.33
CA PRO A 133 4.99 5.22 -12.31
C PRO A 133 3.79 4.47 -12.89
N ILE A 134 3.28 3.49 -12.16
CA ILE A 134 2.19 2.59 -12.60
C ILE A 134 1.08 2.46 -11.57
N ARG A 135 -0.11 2.12 -12.05
CA ARG A 135 -1.20 1.60 -11.21
C ARG A 135 -1.07 0.09 -11.15
N VAL A 136 -0.39 -0.43 -10.13
CA VAL A 136 -0.11 -1.88 -10.02
C VAL A 136 -1.43 -2.66 -9.97
N THR A 137 -1.82 -3.31 -11.07
CA THR A 137 -3.06 -4.09 -11.13
C THR A 137 -2.81 -5.57 -10.89
N ALA A 138 -1.64 -6.08 -11.24
CA ALA A 138 -1.26 -7.47 -11.01
C ALA A 138 0.25 -7.61 -10.84
N ILE A 139 0.63 -8.67 -10.14
CA ILE A 139 2.01 -9.08 -9.95
C ILE A 139 2.06 -10.55 -10.34
N ALA A 140 2.99 -10.92 -11.23
CA ALA A 140 3.13 -12.27 -11.72
C ALA A 140 4.55 -12.78 -11.55
N ARG A 141 4.69 -14.09 -11.39
CA ARG A 141 6.00 -14.74 -11.28
C ARG A 141 6.78 -14.57 -12.59
N HIS A 142 8.07 -14.29 -12.50
CA HIS A 142 8.91 -14.16 -13.69
C HIS A 142 9.10 -15.50 -14.40
N LEU A 143 9.06 -15.51 -15.74
CA LEU A 143 9.08 -16.77 -16.51
C LEU A 143 10.46 -17.44 -16.54
N THR A 144 11.54 -16.66 -16.50
CA THR A 144 12.91 -17.18 -16.68
C THR A 144 13.81 -17.02 -15.45
N ASP A 145 13.41 -16.19 -14.49
CA ASP A 145 14.15 -15.93 -13.25
C ASP A 145 13.19 -15.64 -12.07
N PRO A 146 12.35 -16.62 -11.70
CA PRO A 146 11.37 -16.45 -10.62
C PRO A 146 12.01 -16.27 -9.23
N LYS A 147 13.31 -16.55 -9.07
CA LYS A 147 13.99 -16.40 -7.77
C LYS A 147 14.31 -14.95 -7.44
N ASN A 148 14.58 -14.15 -8.47
CA ASN A 148 15.07 -12.78 -8.29
C ASN A 148 14.11 -11.73 -8.86
N LEU A 149 13.31 -12.07 -9.88
CA LEU A 149 12.47 -11.12 -10.59
C LEU A 149 10.98 -11.48 -10.47
N VAL A 150 10.15 -10.45 -10.61
CA VAL A 150 8.70 -10.58 -10.82
C VAL A 150 8.25 -9.58 -11.88
N TYR A 151 7.12 -9.87 -12.53
CA TYR A 151 6.47 -8.90 -13.40
C TYR A 151 5.47 -8.04 -12.61
N TYR A 152 5.55 -6.73 -12.82
CA TYR A 152 4.53 -5.78 -12.41
C TYR A 152 3.74 -5.35 -13.63
N ILE A 153 2.41 -5.51 -13.55
CA ILE A 153 1.49 -5.18 -14.64
C ILE A 153 0.74 -3.93 -14.25
N ASP A 154 0.83 -2.92 -15.11
CA ASP A 154 0.14 -1.65 -14.99
C ASP A 154 -1.28 -1.77 -15.53
N MET A 155 -2.20 -1.14 -14.82
CA MET A 155 -3.60 -1.04 -15.21
C MET A 155 -3.76 -0.29 -16.54
N GLU A 156 -2.82 0.59 -16.91
CA GLU A 156 -2.76 1.27 -18.23
C GLU A 156 -2.00 0.48 -19.32
N GLY A 157 -1.53 -0.74 -19.01
CA GLY A 157 -1.00 -1.68 -20.00
C GLY A 157 0.51 -1.65 -20.20
N SER A 158 1.29 -0.96 -19.37
CA SER A 158 2.74 -1.18 -19.31
C SER A 158 3.09 -2.45 -18.50
N ILE A 159 4.18 -3.11 -18.86
CA ILE A 159 4.71 -4.27 -18.14
C ILE A 159 6.13 -3.96 -17.73
N TRP A 160 6.43 -4.24 -16.47
CA TRP A 160 7.71 -4.01 -15.84
C TRP A 160 8.21 -5.30 -15.22
N GLU A 161 9.51 -5.44 -15.09
CA GLU A 161 10.13 -6.39 -14.17
C GLU A 161 10.76 -5.64 -13.00
N ALA A 162 10.78 -6.28 -11.83
CA ALA A 162 11.47 -5.74 -10.66
C ALA A 162 12.23 -6.84 -9.94
N ASN A 163 13.42 -6.50 -9.47
CA ASN A 163 14.19 -7.38 -8.62
C ASN A 163 13.67 -7.33 -7.18
N VAL A 164 13.25 -8.48 -6.65
CA VAL A 164 12.64 -8.59 -5.32
C VAL A 164 13.64 -8.40 -4.18
N HIS A 165 14.94 -8.37 -4.45
CA HIS A 165 16.00 -8.17 -3.46
C HIS A 165 16.53 -6.74 -3.51
N THR A 166 16.75 -6.17 -4.71
CA THR A 166 17.36 -4.84 -4.89
C THR A 166 16.39 -3.72 -5.19
N LEU A 167 15.14 -4.04 -5.56
CA LEU A 167 14.09 -3.10 -6.00
C LEU A 167 14.40 -2.36 -7.31
N VAL A 168 15.43 -2.77 -8.04
CA VAL A 168 15.72 -2.26 -9.37
C VAL A 168 14.62 -2.70 -10.32
N VAL A 169 14.07 -1.74 -11.07
CA VAL A 169 12.98 -1.96 -12.02
C VAL A 169 13.42 -1.72 -13.46
N LYS A 170 12.75 -2.39 -14.40
CA LYS A 170 12.92 -2.17 -15.84
C LYS A 170 11.59 -2.26 -16.55
N GLN A 171 11.29 -1.25 -17.37
CA GLN A 171 10.13 -1.31 -18.25
C GLN A 171 10.43 -2.26 -19.42
N LEU A 172 9.59 -3.27 -19.60
CA LEU A 172 9.69 -4.24 -20.69
C LEU A 172 8.79 -3.86 -21.85
N PHE A 173 7.64 -3.29 -21.54
CA PHE A 173 6.65 -2.94 -22.53
C PHE A 173 5.89 -1.69 -22.10
N LYS A 174 5.61 -0.83 -23.08
CA LYS A 174 4.67 0.27 -22.93
C LYS A 174 3.80 0.34 -24.16
N LYS A 175 2.49 0.28 -23.96
CA LYS A 175 1.54 0.39 -25.06
C LYS A 175 1.63 1.77 -25.72
N PRO A 176 1.52 1.85 -27.06
CA PRO A 176 1.64 3.13 -27.77
C PRO A 176 0.36 3.98 -27.77
N VAL A 177 -0.80 3.44 -27.39
CA VAL A 177 -2.10 4.14 -27.46
C VAL A 177 -2.90 4.06 -26.15
N PRO A 178 -3.61 5.13 -25.78
CA PRO A 178 -4.41 5.19 -24.54
C PRO A 178 -5.62 4.24 -24.57
N GLY A 179 -6.36 4.18 -23.44
CA GLY A 179 -7.66 3.50 -23.36
C GLY A 179 -7.60 2.01 -23.03
N TRP A 180 -6.48 1.51 -22.53
CA TRP A 180 -6.43 0.16 -21.95
C TRP A 180 -6.68 0.19 -20.46
N HIS A 181 -7.35 -0.84 -19.97
CA HIS A 181 -7.64 -1.00 -18.57
C HIS A 181 -7.46 -2.47 -18.16
N GLY A 182 -6.21 -2.83 -17.88
CA GLY A 182 -5.86 -4.13 -17.33
C GLY A 182 -6.51 -4.34 -15.96
N LYS A 183 -6.96 -5.55 -15.67
CA LYS A 183 -7.62 -5.91 -14.40
C LYS A 183 -6.93 -7.04 -13.65
N GLY A 184 -5.95 -7.69 -14.27
CA GLY A 184 -5.29 -8.87 -13.75
C GLY A 184 -4.18 -9.36 -14.68
N GLY A 185 -3.45 -10.36 -14.22
CA GLY A 185 -2.41 -11.03 -14.98
C GLY A 185 -1.79 -12.15 -14.15
N TYR A 186 -1.32 -13.19 -14.83
CA TYR A 186 -0.69 -14.35 -14.20
C TYR A 186 0.34 -14.96 -15.17
N THR A 187 1.18 -15.82 -14.62
CA THR A 187 2.06 -16.71 -15.37
C THR A 187 1.77 -18.15 -14.91
N SER A 188 1.84 -19.10 -15.85
CA SER A 188 1.59 -20.53 -15.62
C SER A 188 2.85 -21.28 -15.24
#